data_AF-A0A7X7KHZ0-F1
#
_entry.id   AF-A0A7X7KHZ0-F1
#
_cell.length_a   1.000
_cell.length_b   1.000
_cell.length_c   1.000
_cell.angle_alpha   90.00
_cell.angle_beta   90.00
_cell.angle_gamma   90.00
#
_symmetry.space_group_name_H-M   'P 1'
#
loop_
_entity.id
_entity.type
_entity.pdbx_description
1 polymer ?
#
loop_
_entity_poly.entity_id
_entity_poly.type
_entity_poly.pdbx_seq_one_letter_code
_entity_poly.pdbx_strand_id
1 'polypeptide(L)'
;MAYSRTIDSPEKRVADAKREREETAAHENTQKSVTAARRAFEAAQREWRASRPEYRVLCKGVKSELPDAELLVLAAAAGCSGNEIVSLKTSRRRALGMRDLAAQFAAAKKDFDRLEKEFLELEKQLDGAKTHGEAERTEGALYARRDALSASRRHVAETQLATDIVKNAKIAGLI
;
A
#
# COMPACT_ATOMS: atom_id res chain seq x y z
N MET A 1 25.07 -58.54 -19.77
CA MET A 1 23.85 -57.95 -19.18
C MET A 1 23.69 -56.55 -19.73
N ALA A 2 22.71 -56.32 -20.62
CA ALA A 2 22.42 -54.99 -21.14
C ALA A 2 21.43 -54.29 -20.20
N TYR A 3 21.83 -53.17 -19.60
CA TYR A 3 20.93 -52.31 -18.83
C TYR A 3 20.02 -51.57 -19.82
N SER A 4 18.71 -51.84 -19.77
CA SER A 4 17.72 -51.04 -20.48
C SER A 4 17.69 -49.63 -19.87
N ARG A 5 18.25 -48.64 -20.56
CA ARG A 5 17.94 -47.24 -20.29
C ARG A 5 16.48 -47.04 -20.66
N THR A 6 15.61 -46.90 -19.67
CA THR A 6 14.29 -46.29 -19.84
C THR A 6 14.49 -44.84 -20.26
N ILE A 7 14.51 -44.60 -21.57
CA ILE A 7 14.51 -43.25 -22.14
C ILE A 7 13.07 -42.76 -22.06
N ASP A 8 12.78 -41.86 -21.11
CA ASP A 8 11.46 -41.24 -21.03
C ASP A 8 11.11 -40.53 -22.35
N SER A 9 9.96 -40.91 -22.91
CA SER A 9 9.51 -40.37 -24.19
C SER A 9 9.32 -38.84 -24.07
N PRO A 10 9.58 -38.08 -25.15
CA PRO A 10 9.34 -36.65 -25.16
C PRO A 10 7.92 -36.26 -24.71
N GLU A 11 6.93 -37.10 -25.02
CA GLU A 11 5.52 -36.91 -24.66
C GLU A 11 5.28 -36.99 -23.14
N LYS A 12 5.96 -37.92 -22.45
CA LYS A 12 5.88 -38.01 -20.98
C LYS A 12 6.45 -36.76 -20.30
N ARG A 13 7.60 -36.27 -20.80
CA ARG A 13 8.23 -35.03 -20.29
C ARG A 13 7.34 -33.80 -20.48
N VAL A 14 6.64 -33.70 -21.61
CA VAL A 14 5.69 -32.61 -21.87
C VAL A 14 4.45 -32.72 -20.97
N ALA A 15 3.93 -33.95 -20.77
CA ALA A 15 2.80 -34.19 -19.87
C ALA A 15 3.14 -33.88 -18.40
N ASP A 16 4.32 -34.32 -17.93
CA ASP A 16 4.78 -34.03 -16.56
C ASP A 16 5.06 -32.53 -16.36
N ALA A 17 5.69 -31.85 -17.33
CA ALA A 17 5.87 -30.40 -17.26
C ALA A 17 4.55 -29.62 -17.28
N LYS A 18 3.52 -30.12 -17.98
CA LYS A 18 2.17 -29.55 -17.94
C LYS A 18 1.52 -29.76 -16.57
N ARG A 19 1.65 -30.96 -16.00
CA ARG A 19 1.13 -31.29 -14.67
C ARG A 19 1.79 -30.44 -13.58
N GLU A 20 3.11 -30.27 -13.60
CA GLU A 20 3.84 -29.40 -12.67
C GLU A 20 3.40 -27.92 -12.79
N ARG A 21 3.14 -27.42 -14.01
CA ARG A 21 2.60 -26.07 -14.21
C ARG A 21 1.19 -25.90 -13.65
N GLU A 22 0.34 -26.92 -13.80
CA GLU A 22 -1.02 -26.92 -13.26
C GLU A 22 -1.01 -27.02 -11.72
N GLU A 23 -0.16 -27.87 -11.15
CA GLU A 23 0.02 -28.01 -9.70
C GLU A 23 0.58 -26.72 -9.05
N THR A 24 1.56 -26.08 -9.69
CA THR A 24 2.10 -24.79 -9.23
C THR A 24 1.08 -23.67 -9.33
N ALA A 25 0.33 -23.57 -10.43
CA ALA A 25 -0.75 -22.60 -10.57
C ALA A 25 -1.88 -22.81 -9.54
N ALA A 26 -2.23 -24.06 -9.26
CA ALA A 26 -3.20 -24.40 -8.21
C ALA A 26 -2.69 -23.98 -6.83
N HIS A 27 -1.42 -24.28 -6.51
CA HIS A 27 -0.81 -23.87 -5.25
C HIS A 27 -0.79 -22.35 -5.08
N GLU A 28 -0.39 -21.61 -6.11
CA GLU A 28 -0.41 -20.14 -6.09
C GLU A 28 -1.81 -19.58 -5.87
N ASN A 29 -2.82 -20.16 -6.53
CA ASN A 29 -4.21 -19.73 -6.35
C ASN A 29 -4.72 -20.01 -4.93
N THR A 30 -4.37 -21.16 -4.34
CA THR A 30 -4.68 -21.45 -2.94
C THR A 30 -3.99 -20.45 -2.02
N GLN A 31 -2.71 -20.13 -2.24
CA GLN A 31 -1.98 -19.15 -1.41
C GLN A 31 -2.58 -17.75 -1.53
N LYS A 32 -2.96 -17.31 -2.74
CA LYS A 32 -3.65 -16.04 -2.97
C LYS A 32 -4.99 -16.00 -2.23
N SER A 33 -5.76 -17.08 -2.29
CA SER A 33 -7.06 -17.22 -1.59
C SER A 33 -6.90 -17.17 -0.07
N VAL A 34 -5.98 -17.96 0.50
CA VAL A 34 -5.68 -17.97 1.95
C VAL A 34 -5.22 -16.58 2.42
N THR A 35 -4.37 -15.91 1.64
CA THR A 35 -3.90 -14.56 1.95
C THR A 35 -5.06 -13.55 1.92
N ALA A 36 -5.96 -13.64 0.94
CA ALA A 36 -7.13 -12.78 0.85
C ALA A 36 -8.11 -13.02 2.02
N ALA A 37 -8.40 -14.28 2.35
CA ALA A 37 -9.25 -14.65 3.47
C ALA A 37 -8.69 -14.17 4.81
N ARG A 38 -7.38 -14.32 5.03
CA ARG A 38 -6.69 -13.80 6.22
C ARG A 38 -6.81 -12.28 6.32
N ARG A 39 -6.60 -11.55 5.22
CA ARG A 39 -6.76 -10.09 5.19
C ARG A 39 -8.20 -9.66 5.50
N ALA A 40 -9.19 -10.37 4.95
CA ALA A 40 -10.60 -10.11 5.22
C ALA A 40 -10.96 -10.38 6.69
N PHE A 41 -10.47 -11.47 7.27
CA PHE A 41 -10.65 -11.78 8.68
C PHE A 41 -10.00 -10.73 9.59
N GLU A 42 -8.75 -10.34 9.31
CA GLU A 42 -8.06 -9.28 10.08
C GLU A 42 -8.79 -7.94 9.97
N ALA A 43 -9.36 -7.60 8.81
CA ALA A 43 -10.18 -6.41 8.63
C ALA A 43 -11.48 -6.48 9.45
N ALA A 44 -12.23 -7.58 9.36
CA ALA A 44 -13.45 -7.80 10.14
C ALA A 44 -13.18 -7.77 11.64
N GLN A 45 -12.05 -8.35 12.09
CA GLN A 45 -11.65 -8.32 13.50
C GLN A 45 -11.30 -6.90 13.96
N ARG A 46 -10.68 -6.07 13.12
CA ARG A 46 -10.42 -4.65 13.43
C ARG A 46 -11.72 -3.84 13.51
N GLU A 47 -12.64 -4.04 12.58
CA GLU A 47 -13.96 -3.38 12.59
C GLU A 47 -14.78 -3.78 13.81
N TRP A 48 -14.79 -5.08 14.13
CA TRP A 48 -15.44 -5.59 15.34
C TRP A 48 -14.82 -5.02 16.62
N ARG A 49 -13.49 -4.89 16.71
CA ARG A 49 -12.85 -4.22 17.86
C ARG A 49 -13.23 -2.75 17.94
N ALA A 50 -13.25 -2.03 16.82
CA ALA A 50 -13.55 -0.59 16.78
C ALA A 50 -15.01 -0.25 17.17
N SER A 51 -15.94 -1.21 17.04
CA SER A 51 -17.32 -1.05 17.49
C SER A 51 -17.48 -1.19 19.00
N ARG A 52 -16.50 -1.77 19.71
CA ARG A 52 -16.57 -2.01 21.14
C ARG A 52 -16.24 -0.76 21.96
N PRO A 53 -17.07 -0.38 22.95
CA PRO A 53 -16.78 0.74 23.83
C PRO A 53 -15.46 0.60 24.57
N GLU A 54 -15.11 -0.61 25.03
CA GLU A 54 -13.89 -0.85 25.81
C GLU A 54 -12.62 -0.57 25.00
N TYR A 55 -12.63 -0.93 23.71
CA TYR A 55 -11.51 -0.65 22.81
C TYR A 55 -11.35 0.85 22.55
N ARG A 56 -12.46 1.60 22.45
CA ARG A 56 -12.41 3.07 22.34
C ARG A 56 -11.85 3.72 23.60
N VAL A 57 -12.19 3.20 24.77
CA VAL A 57 -11.65 3.67 26.06
C VAL A 57 -10.14 3.38 26.12
N LEU A 58 -9.69 2.20 25.68
CA LEU A 58 -8.26 1.88 25.56
C LEU A 58 -7.54 2.86 24.62
N CYS A 59 -8.07 3.10 23.42
CA CYS A 59 -7.49 4.06 22.48
C CYS A 59 -7.42 5.48 23.06
N LYS A 60 -8.46 5.91 23.79
CA LYS A 60 -8.47 7.18 24.51
C LYS A 60 -7.41 7.21 25.61
N GLY A 61 -7.24 6.13 26.36
CA GLY A 61 -6.17 5.99 27.35
C GLY A 61 -4.78 6.13 26.73
N VAL A 62 -4.54 5.48 25.58
CA VAL A 62 -3.29 5.64 24.81
C VAL A 62 -3.12 7.08 24.31
N LYS A 63 -4.20 7.72 23.85
CA LYS A 63 -4.19 9.13 23.42
C LYS A 63 -3.83 10.09 24.55
N SER A 64 -4.36 9.83 25.75
CA SER A 64 -4.12 10.57 26.98
C SER A 64 -2.82 10.19 27.70
N GLU A 65 -2.03 9.27 27.14
CA GLU A 65 -0.74 8.83 27.70
C GLU A 65 -0.84 8.28 29.13
N LEU A 66 -1.90 7.51 29.41
CA LEU A 66 -2.05 6.86 30.70
C LEU A 66 -0.86 5.92 31.02
N PRO A 67 -0.55 5.71 32.31
CA PRO A 67 0.46 4.74 32.73
C PRO A 67 0.17 3.33 32.19
N ASP A 68 1.23 2.55 31.92
CA ASP A 68 1.09 1.21 31.35
C ASP A 68 0.26 0.25 32.20
N ALA A 69 0.29 0.37 33.53
CA ALA A 69 -0.54 -0.41 34.43
C ALA A 69 -2.04 -0.20 34.16
N GLU A 70 -2.46 1.05 33.94
CA GLU A 70 -3.85 1.40 33.63
C GLU A 70 -4.22 0.94 32.21
N LEU A 71 -3.31 1.08 31.25
CA LEU A 71 -3.52 0.60 29.88
C LEU A 71 -3.67 -0.92 29.83
N LEU A 72 -2.97 -1.68 30.67
CA LEU A 72 -3.12 -3.13 30.77
C LEU A 72 -4.52 -3.53 31.26
N VAL A 73 -5.07 -2.80 32.24
CA VAL A 73 -6.45 -3.02 32.70
C VAL A 73 -7.46 -2.74 31.58
N LEU A 74 -7.30 -1.62 30.87
CA LEU A 74 -8.15 -1.27 29.74
C LEU A 74 -8.01 -2.25 28.57
N ALA A 75 -6.81 -2.75 28.31
CA ALA A 75 -6.55 -3.75 27.29
C ALA A 75 -7.23 -5.07 27.63
N ALA A 76 -7.12 -5.54 28.87
CA ALA A 76 -7.82 -6.73 29.33
C ALA A 76 -9.34 -6.63 29.14
N ALA A 77 -9.94 -5.48 29.51
CA ALA A 77 -11.37 -5.22 29.29
C ALA A 77 -11.76 -5.21 27.80
N ALA A 78 -10.87 -4.69 26.94
CA ALA A 78 -11.04 -4.69 25.50
C ALA A 78 -10.80 -6.07 24.84
N GLY A 79 -10.34 -7.07 25.59
CA GLY A 79 -9.92 -8.37 25.04
C GLY A 79 -8.61 -8.28 24.23
N CYS A 80 -7.76 -7.32 24.58
CA CYS A 80 -6.46 -7.06 23.99
C CYS A 80 -5.33 -7.50 24.94
N SER A 81 -4.26 -7.99 24.33
CA SER A 81 -2.97 -8.32 24.94
C SER A 81 -2.08 -7.08 25.10
N GLY A 82 -1.03 -7.20 25.91
CA GLY A 82 -0.02 -6.14 26.04
C GLY A 82 0.68 -5.77 24.72
N ASN A 83 0.82 -6.72 23.78
CA ASN A 83 1.40 -6.47 22.46
C ASN A 83 0.54 -5.50 21.62
N GLU A 84 -0.79 -5.55 21.79
CA GLU A 84 -1.70 -4.61 21.13
C GLU A 84 -1.53 -3.19 21.69
N ILE A 85 -1.22 -3.02 22.99
CA ILE A 85 -0.91 -1.69 23.58
C ILE A 85 0.33 -1.08 22.91
N VAL A 86 1.42 -1.85 22.77
CA VAL A 86 2.65 -1.39 22.10
C VAL A 86 2.36 -1.00 20.65
N SER A 87 1.53 -1.79 19.98
CA SER A 87 1.11 -1.52 18.60
C SER A 87 0.28 -0.23 18.48
N LEU A 88 -0.63 0.03 19.42
CA LEU A 88 -1.43 1.26 19.49
C LEU A 88 -0.57 2.50 19.78
N LYS A 89 0.35 2.40 20.74
CA LYS A 89 1.33 3.48 21.03
C LYS A 89 2.19 3.80 19.82
N THR A 90 2.68 2.77 19.13
CA THR A 90 3.49 2.92 17.91
C THR A 90 2.68 3.56 16.79
N SER A 91 1.42 3.13 16.63
CA SER A 91 0.49 3.70 15.64
C SER A 91 0.20 5.17 15.90
N ARG A 92 -0.05 5.55 17.16
CA ARG A 92 -0.20 6.96 17.58
C ARG A 92 1.07 7.77 17.26
N ARG A 93 2.24 7.29 17.66
CA ARG A 93 3.52 7.98 17.40
C ARG A 93 3.76 8.17 15.90
N ARG A 94 3.55 7.13 15.10
CA ARG A 94 3.69 7.19 13.64
C ARG A 94 2.71 8.19 13.03
N ALA A 95 1.46 8.18 13.47
CA ALA A 95 0.45 9.11 12.98
C ALA A 95 0.78 10.56 13.31
N LEU A 96 1.26 10.84 14.54
CA LEU A 96 1.71 12.17 14.94
C LEU A 96 2.88 12.65 14.06
N GLY A 97 3.89 11.79 13.83
CA GLY A 97 5.04 12.12 12.97
C GLY A 97 4.71 12.31 11.49
N MET A 98 3.53 11.88 11.03
CA MET A 98 3.09 11.98 9.64
C MET A 98 2.06 13.09 9.41
N ARG A 99 1.67 13.86 10.44
CA ARG A 99 0.61 14.88 10.33
C ARG A 99 0.94 15.97 9.31
N ASP A 100 2.17 16.48 9.34
CA ASP A 100 2.57 17.58 8.46
C ASP A 100 2.67 17.12 7.01
N LEU A 101 3.21 15.91 6.79
CA LEU A 101 3.26 15.29 5.47
C LEU A 101 1.86 14.99 4.92
N ALA A 102 0.94 14.52 5.77
CA ALA A 102 -0.46 14.30 5.37
C ALA A 102 -1.16 15.62 4.98
N ALA A 103 -0.87 16.72 5.67
CA ALA A 103 -1.45 18.03 5.35
C ALA A 103 -1.02 18.55 3.96
N GLN A 104 0.12 18.09 3.44
CA GLN A 104 0.64 18.48 2.13
C GLN A 104 -0.06 17.77 0.97
N PHE A 105 -0.83 16.69 1.21
CA PHE A 105 -1.41 15.86 0.16
C PHE A 105 -2.25 16.66 -0.86
N ALA A 106 -3.10 17.58 -0.39
CA ALA A 106 -3.95 18.38 -1.27
C ALA A 106 -3.12 19.28 -2.21
N ALA A 107 -2.03 19.87 -1.70
CA ALA A 107 -1.11 20.68 -2.49
C ALA A 107 -0.32 19.81 -3.48
N ALA A 108 0.23 18.68 -3.02
CA ALA A 108 0.96 17.74 -3.85
C ALA A 108 0.10 17.21 -5.02
N LYS A 109 -1.16 16.87 -4.75
CA LYS A 109 -2.11 16.41 -5.78
C LYS A 109 -2.43 17.51 -6.79
N LYS A 110 -2.65 18.75 -6.33
CA LYS A 110 -2.88 19.90 -7.20
C LYS A 110 -1.67 20.17 -8.11
N ASP A 111 -0.46 20.08 -7.57
CA ASP A 111 0.77 20.26 -8.34
C ASP A 111 0.97 19.16 -9.38
N PHE A 112 0.67 17.90 -9.01
CA PHE A 112 0.68 16.78 -9.94
C PHE A 112 -0.32 16.99 -11.10
N ASP A 113 -1.57 17.34 -10.78
CA ASP A 113 -2.62 17.54 -11.78
C ASP A 113 -2.28 18.71 -12.72
N ARG A 114 -1.59 19.74 -12.22
CA ARG A 114 -1.04 20.82 -13.05
C ARG A 114 0.07 20.31 -13.99
N LEU A 115 1.04 19.57 -13.45
CA LEU A 115 2.15 18.98 -14.22
C LEU A 115 1.63 18.07 -15.34
N GLU A 116 0.62 17.25 -15.04
CA GLU A 116 -0.01 16.35 -16.00
C GLU A 116 -0.70 17.11 -17.14
N LYS A 117 -1.42 18.19 -16.84
CA LYS A 117 -2.02 19.06 -17.87
C LYS A 117 -0.97 19.69 -18.78
N GLU A 118 0.11 20.21 -18.21
CA GLU A 118 1.19 20.82 -18.99
C GLU A 118 1.93 19.78 -19.83
N PHE A 119 2.10 18.55 -19.33
CA PHE A 119 2.67 17.44 -20.09
C PHE A 119 1.79 17.09 -21.31
N LEU A 120 0.48 16.92 -21.11
CA LEU A 120 -0.47 16.63 -22.19
C LEU A 120 -0.54 17.75 -23.23
N GLU A 121 -0.37 19.01 -22.81
CA GLU A 121 -0.33 20.14 -23.74
C GLU A 121 0.94 20.12 -24.59
N LEU A 122 2.09 19.78 -24.01
CA LEU A 122 3.34 19.61 -24.76
C LEU A 122 3.26 18.42 -25.74
N GLU A 123 2.57 17.33 -25.40
CA GLU A 123 2.33 16.22 -26.34
C GLU A 123 1.53 16.69 -27.56
N LYS A 124 0.46 17.47 -27.34
CA LYS A 124 -0.31 18.04 -28.46
C LYS A 124 0.50 19.00 -29.31
N GLN A 125 1.39 19.78 -28.70
CA GLN A 125 2.29 20.68 -29.44
C GLN A 125 3.29 19.91 -30.29
N LEU A 126 3.78 18.76 -29.78
CA LEU A 126 4.65 17.87 -30.53
C LEU A 126 3.91 17.24 -31.72
N ASP A 127 2.69 16.73 -31.49
CA ASP A 127 1.84 16.16 -32.56
C ASP A 127 1.49 17.19 -33.64
N GLY A 128 1.35 18.46 -33.24
CA GLY A 128 1.05 19.59 -34.13
C GLY A 128 2.27 20.30 -34.72
N ALA A 129 3.50 19.84 -34.43
CA ALA A 129 4.72 20.50 -34.87
C ALA A 129 4.87 20.46 -36.40
N LYS A 130 5.15 21.62 -37.02
CA LYS A 130 5.26 21.74 -38.48
C LYS A 130 6.70 21.68 -38.97
N THR A 131 7.65 21.85 -38.06
CA THR A 131 9.08 21.87 -38.38
C THR A 131 9.86 20.98 -37.42
N HIS A 132 10.99 20.45 -37.90
CA HIS A 132 11.88 19.61 -37.09
C HIS A 132 12.40 20.35 -35.84
N GLY A 133 12.78 21.63 -35.97
CA GLY A 133 13.27 22.42 -34.84
C GLY A 133 12.19 22.80 -33.81
N GLU A 134 10.90 22.77 -34.17
CA GLU A 134 9.80 22.85 -33.20
C GLU A 134 9.60 21.51 -32.48
N ALA A 135 9.67 20.40 -33.21
CA ALA A 135 9.59 19.06 -32.64
C ALA A 135 10.72 18.81 -31.62
N GLU A 136 11.99 19.05 -31.98
CA GLU A 136 13.14 18.86 -31.08
C GLU A 136 13.05 19.70 -29.80
N ARG A 137 12.62 20.96 -29.91
CA ARG A 137 12.43 21.83 -28.73
C ARG A 137 11.32 21.32 -27.82
N THR A 138 10.24 20.83 -28.41
CA THR A 138 9.08 20.31 -27.67
C THR A 138 9.40 18.97 -27.01
N GLU A 139 10.13 18.09 -27.69
CA GLU A 139 10.67 16.85 -27.11
C GLU A 139 11.59 17.13 -25.92
N GLY A 140 12.51 18.08 -26.04
CA GLY A 140 13.37 18.49 -24.92
C GLY A 140 12.57 18.96 -23.70
N ALA A 141 11.51 19.73 -23.92
CA ALA A 141 10.59 20.17 -22.85
C ALA A 141 9.80 18.99 -22.25
N LEU A 142 9.35 18.04 -23.08
CA LEU A 142 8.65 16.83 -22.64
C LEU A 142 9.52 15.96 -21.74
N TYR A 143 10.80 15.76 -22.06
CA TYR A 143 11.72 15.00 -21.21
C TYR A 143 11.84 15.61 -19.81
N ALA A 144 12.10 16.92 -19.73
CA ALA A 144 12.18 17.62 -18.45
C ALA A 144 10.85 17.54 -17.67
N ARG A 145 9.71 17.65 -18.37
CA ARG A 145 8.39 17.56 -17.73
C ARG A 145 8.07 16.15 -17.24
N ARG A 146 8.50 15.11 -17.96
CA ARG A 146 8.35 13.70 -17.56
C ARG A 146 9.08 13.38 -16.26
N ASP A 147 10.29 13.90 -16.09
CA ASP A 147 11.08 13.69 -14.88
C ASP A 147 10.44 14.40 -13.68
N ALA A 148 9.96 15.63 -13.88
CA ALA A 148 9.20 16.37 -12.87
C ALA A 148 7.89 15.66 -12.47
N LEU A 149 7.15 15.13 -13.46
CA LEU A 149 5.93 14.36 -13.23
C LEU A 149 6.22 13.08 -12.42
N SER A 150 7.33 12.39 -12.73
CA SER A 150 7.74 11.19 -12.00
C SER A 150 8.12 11.48 -10.55
N ALA A 151 8.80 12.60 -10.29
CA ALA A 151 9.09 13.07 -8.92
C ALA A 151 7.80 13.44 -8.17
N SER A 152 6.92 14.21 -8.81
CA SER A 152 5.63 14.60 -8.23
C SER A 152 4.75 13.39 -7.92
N ARG A 153 4.69 12.37 -8.79
CA ARG A 153 3.96 11.12 -8.55
C ARG A 153 4.41 10.41 -7.28
N ARG A 154 5.72 10.34 -7.03
CA ARG A 154 6.27 9.75 -5.80
C ARG A 154 5.83 10.55 -4.58
N HIS A 155 5.93 11.88 -4.64
CA HIS A 155 5.51 12.75 -3.55
C HIS A 155 4.00 12.64 -3.24
N VAL A 156 3.14 12.51 -4.26
CA VAL A 156 1.71 12.22 -4.08
C VAL A 156 1.49 10.87 -3.38
N ALA A 157 2.23 9.83 -3.77
CA ALA A 157 2.11 8.53 -3.13
C ALA A 157 2.54 8.54 -1.65
N GLU A 158 3.63 9.25 -1.33
CA GLU A 158 4.12 9.42 0.04
C GLU A 158 3.12 10.18 0.93
N THR A 159 2.60 11.31 0.43
CA THR A 159 1.61 12.13 1.15
C THR A 159 0.24 11.44 1.26
N GLN A 160 -0.14 10.61 0.28
CA GLN A 160 -1.32 9.74 0.37
C GLN A 160 -1.15 8.70 1.47
N LEU A 161 -0.01 8.00 1.52
CA LEU A 161 0.28 7.04 2.57
C LEU A 161 0.24 7.69 3.97
N ALA A 162 0.84 8.88 4.11
CA ALA A 162 0.77 9.66 5.34
C ALA A 162 -0.69 10.00 5.72
N THR A 163 -1.50 10.41 4.75
CA THR A 163 -2.93 10.69 4.92
C THR A 163 -3.68 9.46 5.42
N ASP A 164 -3.43 8.29 4.84
CA ASP A 164 -4.08 7.04 5.24
C ASP A 164 -3.69 6.63 6.67
N ILE A 165 -2.42 6.77 7.04
CA ILE A 165 -1.94 6.52 8.41
C ILE A 165 -2.66 7.44 9.41
N VAL A 166 -2.71 8.74 9.13
CA VAL A 166 -3.35 9.74 10.00
C VAL A 166 -4.86 9.49 10.08
N LYS A 167 -5.52 9.19 8.96
CA LYS A 167 -6.95 8.89 8.90
C LYS A 167 -7.28 7.65 9.73
N ASN A 168 -6.52 6.57 9.60
CA ASN A 168 -6.73 5.35 10.37
C ASN A 168 -6.54 5.58 11.88
N ALA A 169 -5.54 6.38 12.27
CA ALA A 169 -5.34 6.74 13.67
C ALA A 169 -6.47 7.61 14.24
N LYS A 170 -7.04 8.53 13.44
CA LYS A 170 -8.24 9.30 13.82
C LYS A 170 -9.46 8.40 14.00
N ILE A 171 -9.71 7.48 13.05
CA ILE A 171 -10.82 6.51 13.13
C ILE A 171 -10.70 5.65 14.39
N ALA A 172 -9.48 5.21 14.73
CA ALA A 172 -9.22 4.45 15.94
C ALA A 172 -9.33 5.28 17.24
N GLY A 173 -9.42 6.61 17.17
CA GLY A 173 -9.46 7.49 18.34
C GLY A 173 -8.11 7.73 19.02
N LEU A 174 -7.00 7.49 18.31
CA LEU A 174 -5.64 7.61 18.84
C LEU A 174 -5.06 9.03 18.76
N ILE A 175 -5.60 9.86 17.88
CA ILE A 175 -5.24 11.28 17.70
C ILE A 175 -6.48 12.17 17.57
#